data_AF-A0A920RXL2-F1
#
_entry.id   AF-A0A920RXL2-F1
#
_cell.length_a   1.000
_cell.length_b   1.000
_cell.length_c   1.000
_cell.angle_alpha   90.00
_cell.angle_beta   90.00
_cell.angle_gamma   90.00
#
_symmetry.space_group_name_H-M   'P 1'
#
loop_
_entity.id
_entity.type
_entity.pdbx_description
1 polymer ?
#
loop_
_entity_poly.entity_id
_entity_poly.type
_entity_poly.pdbx_seq_one_letter_code
_entity_poly.pdbx_strand_id
1 'polypeptide(L)'
;MCSHLGKNFCNYWVHHGLVDFKKTKMSKSEGNILLVRDLLSHSSGETIRLALLSTQYRQLINWSDDLLSESKKKNGSTYRALILSQ
;
A
#
# COMPACT_ATOMS: atom_id res chain seq x y z
N MET A 1 36.57 4.55 -15.13
CA MET A 1 36.11 5.95 -15.21
C MET A 1 34.71 6.03 -14.61
N CYS A 2 34.50 6.78 -13.53
CA CYS A 2 33.15 7.09 -13.08
C CYS A 2 32.51 8.03 -14.12
N SER A 3 31.35 7.64 -14.67
CA SER A 3 30.62 8.29 -15.76
C SER A 3 30.01 9.65 -15.40
N HIS A 4 30.17 10.10 -14.16
CA HIS A 4 29.53 11.32 -13.67
C HIS A 4 30.62 12.30 -13.30
N LEU A 5 30.80 13.31 -14.16
CA LEU A 5 31.82 14.37 -14.14
C LEU A 5 31.82 15.20 -12.83
N GLY A 6 31.99 14.57 -11.68
CA GLY A 6 31.97 15.17 -10.35
C GLY A 6 30.61 15.70 -9.87
N LYS A 7 29.52 15.46 -10.61
CA LYS A 7 28.18 15.94 -10.23
C LYS A 7 27.51 14.95 -9.27
N ASN A 8 26.37 15.32 -8.68
CA ASN A 8 25.54 14.41 -7.88
C ASN A 8 24.49 13.73 -8.77
N PHE A 9 24.24 12.43 -8.61
CA PHE A 9 23.25 11.71 -9.44
C PHE A 9 21.81 12.14 -9.10
N CYS A 10 21.51 12.32 -7.81
CA CYS A 10 20.27 12.89 -7.32
C CYS A 10 20.47 13.54 -5.95
N ASN A 11 19.53 14.40 -5.55
CA ASN A 11 19.54 15.06 -4.25
C ASN A 11 18.85 14.23 -3.16
N TYR A 12 17.85 13.41 -3.52
CA TYR A 12 17.07 12.63 -2.57
C TYR A 12 16.69 11.27 -3.12
N TRP A 13 16.80 10.26 -2.24
CA TRP A 13 16.28 8.92 -2.46
C TRP A 13 15.11 8.71 -1.50
N VAL A 14 13.97 8.29 -2.04
CA VAL A 14 12.78 8.00 -1.23
C VAL A 14 12.53 6.49 -1.27
N HIS A 15 12.65 5.85 -0.11
CA HIS A 15 12.31 4.45 0.07
C HIS A 15 10.95 4.34 0.75
N HIS A 16 10.13 3.42 0.28
CA HIS A 16 8.86 3.07 0.90
C HIS A 16 9.05 1.89 1.84
N GLY A 17 8.24 1.83 2.91
CA GLY A 17 8.16 0.69 3.79
C GLY A 17 7.72 -0.57 3.04
N LEU A 18 8.18 -1.73 3.49
CA LEU A 18 7.81 -3.01 2.90
C LEU A 18 6.38 -3.41 3.31
N VAL A 19 5.82 -4.33 2.54
CA VAL A 19 4.54 -4.95 2.85
C VAL A 19 4.78 -6.39 3.29
N ASP A 20 4.33 -6.70 4.49
CA ASP A 20 4.30 -8.06 5.03
C ASP A 20 2.89 -8.64 4.87
N PHE A 21 2.78 -9.95 4.82
CA PHE A 21 1.50 -10.65 4.87
C PHE A 21 1.47 -11.54 6.11
N LYS A 22 0.46 -11.37 6.96
CA LYS A 22 0.31 -12.13 8.22
C LYS A 22 1.59 -12.13 9.07
N LYS A 23 2.27 -10.98 9.19
CA LYS A 23 3.56 -10.79 9.90
C LYS A 23 4.74 -11.57 9.33
N THR A 24 4.63 -12.06 8.10
CA THR A 24 5.73 -12.67 7.36
C THR A 24 6.08 -11.83 6.15
N LYS A 25 7.38 -11.70 5.87
CA LYS A 25 7.86 -10.94 4.72
C LYS A 25 7.24 -11.47 3.44
N MET A 26 6.61 -10.61 2.65
CA MET A 26 6.10 -10.98 1.34
C MET A 26 7.27 -11.18 0.37
N SER A 27 7.38 -12.37 -0.23
CA SER A 27 8.42 -12.62 -1.25
C SER A 27 8.08 -13.77 -2.20
N LYS A 28 8.72 -13.78 -3.38
CA LYS A 28 8.55 -14.85 -4.38
C LYS A 28 9.06 -16.20 -3.87
N SER A 29 10.19 -16.20 -3.17
CA SER A 29 10.81 -17.42 -2.65
C SER A 29 9.97 -18.08 -1.56
N GLU A 30 9.32 -17.29 -0.71
CA GLU A 30 8.44 -17.79 0.36
C GLU A 30 7.05 -18.22 -0.16
N GLY A 31 6.72 -17.93 -1.43
CA GLY A 31 5.44 -18.29 -2.05
C GLY A 31 4.22 -17.52 -1.49
N ASN A 32 4.43 -16.53 -0.62
CA ASN A 32 3.37 -15.81 0.11
C ASN A 32 3.01 -14.46 -0.55
N ILE A 33 2.87 -14.44 -1.88
CA ILE A 33 2.57 -13.21 -2.62
C ILE A 33 1.07 -13.01 -2.77
N LEU A 34 0.65 -11.76 -2.58
CA LEU A 34 -0.67 -11.29 -3.01
C LEU A 34 -0.54 -10.45 -4.27
N LEU A 35 -1.29 -10.81 -5.30
CA LEU A 35 -1.33 -10.03 -6.53
C LEU A 35 -2.51 -9.06 -6.49
N VAL A 36 -2.26 -7.83 -6.92
CA VAL A 36 -3.30 -6.79 -6.97
C VAL A 36 -4.50 -7.24 -7.81
N ARG A 37 -4.29 -7.96 -8.92
CA ARG A 37 -5.38 -8.52 -9.72
C ARG A 37 -6.31 -9.46 -8.94
N ASP A 38 -5.75 -10.23 -8.02
CA ASP A 38 -6.52 -11.18 -7.20
C ASP A 38 -7.22 -10.43 -6.06
N LEU A 39 -6.63 -9.34 -5.56
CA LEU A 39 -7.29 -8.46 -4.58
C LEU A 39 -8.48 -7.71 -5.19
N LEU A 40 -8.36 -7.29 -6.45
CA LEU A 40 -9.39 -6.54 -7.17
C LEU A 40 -10.67 -7.36 -7.42
N SER A 41 -10.61 -8.69 -7.43
CA SER A 41 -11.82 -9.52 -7.50
C SER A 41 -12.62 -9.54 -6.18
N HIS A 42 -12.02 -9.13 -5.06
CA HIS A 42 -12.63 -9.15 -3.73
C HIS A 42 -12.93 -7.75 -3.16
N SER A 43 -12.31 -6.70 -3.69
CA SER A 43 -12.38 -5.34 -3.16
C SER A 43 -12.19 -4.28 -4.25
N SER A 44 -12.80 -3.10 -4.06
CA SER A 44 -12.57 -1.98 -4.98
C SER A 44 -11.11 -1.50 -4.90
N GLY A 45 -10.58 -1.00 -6.02
CA GLY A 45 -9.22 -0.45 -6.08
C GLY A 45 -9.00 0.71 -5.11
N GLU A 46 -10.02 1.52 -4.88
CA GLU A 46 -9.98 2.62 -3.91
C GLU A 46 -9.81 2.13 -2.47
N THR A 47 -10.50 1.03 -2.12
CA THR A 47 -10.36 0.39 -0.80
C THR A 47 -8.94 -0.14 -0.63
N ILE A 48 -8.41 -0.84 -1.64
CA ILE A 48 -7.04 -1.38 -1.61
C ILE A 48 -6.04 -0.23 -1.46
N ARG A 49 -6.22 0.85 -2.22
CA ARG A 49 -5.38 2.05 -2.13
C ARG A 49 -5.46 2.70 -0.76
N LEU A 50 -6.65 2.83 -0.18
CA LEU A 50 -6.84 3.38 1.15
C LEU A 50 -6.15 2.52 2.22
N ALA A 51 -6.20 1.20 2.09
CA ALA A 51 -5.48 0.28 2.98
C ALA A 51 -3.96 0.51 2.93
N LEU A 52 -3.39 0.65 1.73
CA LEU A 52 -1.96 0.94 1.55
C LEU A 52 -1.55 2.32 2.08
N LEU A 53 -2.46 3.30 2.03
CA LEU A 53 -2.22 4.68 2.51
C LEU A 53 -2.57 4.89 3.98
N SER A 54 -3.08 3.86 4.67
CA SER A 54 -3.52 3.94 6.07
C SER A 54 -2.37 4.13 7.06
N THR A 55 -1.14 3.85 6.65
CA THR A 55 0.08 3.93 7.46
C THR A 55 1.07 4.91 6.85
N GLN A 56 2.03 5.38 7.66
CA GLN A 56 3.06 6.29 7.18
C GLN A 56 3.94 5.59 6.15
N TYR A 57 4.22 6.22 5.01
CA TYR A 57 4.86 5.60 3.84
C TYR A 57 6.23 4.93 4.07
N ARG A 58 6.92 5.20 5.19
CA ARG A 58 8.20 4.56 5.56
C ARG A 58 8.03 3.42 6.57
N GLN A 59 6.83 3.22 7.09
CA GLN A 59 6.50 2.14 8.01
C GLN A 59 6.16 0.86 7.25
N LEU A 60 6.48 -0.27 7.89
CA LEU A 60 6.05 -1.59 7.43
C LEU A 60 4.52 -1.67 7.45
N ILE A 61 3.94 -2.13 6.35
CA ILE A 61 2.50 -2.40 6.26
C ILE A 61 2.30 -3.89 6.44
N ASN A 62 1.60 -4.30 7.50
CA ASN A 62 1.18 -5.68 7.64
C ASN A 62 -0.19 -5.87 6.97
N TRP A 63 -0.21 -6.47 5.80
CA TRP A 63 -1.43 -6.79 5.07
C TRP A 63 -2.22 -7.89 5.78
N SER A 64 -3.50 -7.61 6.05
CA SER A 64 -4.46 -8.52 6.65
C SER A 64 -5.88 -8.26 6.12
N ASP A 65 -6.75 -9.24 6.28
CA ASP A 65 -8.17 -9.09 5.94
C ASP A 65 -8.86 -8.04 6.84
N ASP A 66 -8.41 -7.91 8.09
CA ASP A 66 -8.88 -6.88 9.02
C ASP A 66 -8.57 -5.47 8.51
N LEU A 67 -7.34 -5.24 8.04
CA LEU A 67 -6.93 -3.95 7.45
C LEU A 67 -7.82 -3.60 6.24
N LEU A 68 -8.10 -4.60 5.41
CA LEU A 68 -8.94 -4.42 4.23
C LEU A 68 -10.41 -4.13 4.63
N SER A 69 -10.94 -4.85 5.62
CA SER A 69 -12.28 -4.65 6.17
C SER A 69 -12.46 -3.27 6.78
N GLU A 70 -11.49 -2.83 7.58
CA GLU A 70 -11.47 -1.48 8.17
C GLU A 70 -11.44 -0.40 7.07
N SER A 71 -10.59 -0.60 6.06
CA SER A 71 -10.50 0.30 4.91
C SER A 71 -11.82 0.37 4.13
N LYS A 72 -12.52 -0.76 3.95
CA LYS A 72 -13.86 -0.78 3.31
C LYS A 72 -14.86 0.05 4.09
N LYS A 73 -14.92 -0.13 5.42
CA LYS A 73 -15.83 0.62 6.30
C LYS A 73 -15.54 2.11 6.23
N LYS A 74 -14.26 2.49 6.32
CA LYS A 74 -13.82 3.89 6.24
C LYS A 74 -14.18 4.51 4.90
N ASN A 75 -13.90 3.81 3.80
CA ASN A 75 -14.23 4.28 2.46
C ASN A 75 -15.75 4.52 2.29
N GLY A 76 -16.58 3.55 2.71
CA GLY A 76 -18.03 3.69 2.67
C GLY A 76 -18.56 4.83 3.55
N SER A 77 -17.98 5.03 4.74
CA SER A 77 -18.34 6.16 5.61
C SER A 77 -18.04 7.51 4.95
N THR A 78 -16.85 7.65 4.34
CA THR A 78 -16.46 8.86 3.62
C THR A 78 -17.43 9.17 2.48
N TYR A 79 -17.76 8.18 1.64
CA TYR A 79 -18.73 8.39 0.55
C TYR A 79 -20.13 8.75 1.05
N ARG A 80 -20.60 8.11 2.14
CA ARG A 80 -21.88 8.47 2.76
C ARG A 80 -21.89 9.92 3.23
N ALA A 81 -20.83 10.38 3.90
CA ALA A 81 -20.72 11.76 4.34
C ALA A 81 -20.74 12.74 3.15
N LEU A 82 -20.03 12.42 2.06
CA LEU A 82 -20.01 13.23 0.84
C LEU A 82 -21.38 13.34 0.16
N ILE A 83 -22.14 12.24 0.11
CA ILE A 83 -23.49 12.22 -0.46
C ILE A 83 -24.46 13.03 0.40
N LEU A 84 -24.35 12.95 1.74
CA LEU A 84 -25.21 13.69 2.66
C LEU A 84 -24.87 15.18 2.77
N SER A 85 -23.70 15.60 2.26
CA SER A 85 -23.26 17.00 2.23
C SER A 85 -23.66 17.76 0.96
N GLN A 86 -24.38 17.12 0.04
CA GLN A 86 -24.95 17.71 -1.17
C GLN A 86 -26.47 17.86 -1.00
#